data_AF-A0A0C2MKS9-F1
#
_entry.id   AF-A0A0C2MKS9-F1
#
_cell.length_a   1.000
_cell.length_b   1.000
_cell.length_c   1.000
_cell.angle_alpha   90.00
_cell.angle_beta   90.00
_cell.angle_gamma   90.00
#
_symmetry.space_group_name_H-M   'P 1'
#
loop_
_entity.id
_entity.type
_entity.pdbx_description
1 polymer ?
#
loop_
_entity_poly.entity_id
_entity_poly.type
_entity_poly.pdbx_seq_one_letter_code
_entity_poly.pdbx_strand_id
1 'polypeptide(L)'
;MGCTRYFHQYSPETRIIAVDSLGSVTFGQPPGKRFIPGLGSSQMPPIFNSAHLHDRLLVDERAAVGMCRWLARTNGVLAGGSTGTVLAGFCSMARQLNNYATCVVISPDTGERYLDSIYNDEWVNARFDGMKAVLEDPSRVFSLLDETVTRLEGE
;
A
#
# COMPACT_ATOMS: atom_id res chain seq x y z
N MET A 1 -18.12 0.35 5.81
CA MET A 1 -16.90 1.19 5.94
C MET A 1 -17.24 2.64 5.58
N GLY A 2 -16.51 3.63 6.14
CA GLY A 2 -16.89 5.05 6.06
C GLY A 2 -16.83 5.66 4.66
N CYS A 3 -15.66 5.61 4.02
CA CYS A 3 -15.48 6.16 2.67
C CYS A 3 -16.39 5.49 1.64
N THR A 4 -16.48 4.15 1.65
CA THR A 4 -17.35 3.44 0.70
C THR A 4 -18.80 3.87 0.81
N ARG A 5 -19.35 3.99 2.03
CA ARG A 5 -20.72 4.46 2.25
C ARG A 5 -20.93 5.89 1.75
N TYR A 6 -19.99 6.79 2.03
CA TYR A 6 -20.11 8.19 1.64
C TYR A 6 -20.08 8.35 0.11
N PHE A 7 -19.07 7.78 -0.56
CA PHE A 7 -18.96 7.90 -2.01
C PHE A 7 -20.09 7.18 -2.74
N HIS A 8 -20.53 6.02 -2.25
CA HIS A 8 -21.71 5.36 -2.82
C HIS A 8 -22.96 6.24 -2.78
N GLN A 9 -23.14 7.05 -1.73
CA GLN A 9 -24.29 7.94 -1.59
C GLN A 9 -24.17 9.25 -2.39
N TYR A 10 -22.99 9.88 -2.41
CA TYR A 10 -22.84 11.26 -2.90
C TYR A 10 -22.04 11.39 -4.19
N SER A 11 -21.29 10.37 -4.60
CA SER A 11 -20.51 10.33 -5.84
C SER A 11 -20.30 8.88 -6.29
N PRO A 12 -21.36 8.20 -6.77
CA PRO A 12 -21.34 6.76 -7.03
C PRO A 12 -20.37 6.35 -8.14
N GLU A 13 -20.00 7.27 -9.03
CA GLU A 13 -18.99 7.06 -10.08
C GLU A 13 -17.55 6.98 -9.52
N THR A 14 -17.34 7.38 -8.25
CA THR A 14 -16.02 7.29 -7.62
C THR A 14 -15.66 5.83 -7.35
N ARG A 15 -14.62 5.36 -8.05
CA ARG A 15 -14.06 4.03 -7.84
C ARG A 15 -13.29 3.96 -6.53
N ILE A 16 -13.69 3.05 -5.65
CA ILE A 16 -13.00 2.77 -4.39
C ILE A 16 -12.15 1.50 -4.55
N ILE A 17 -10.84 1.68 -4.39
CA ILE A 17 -9.84 0.61 -4.44
C ILE A 17 -9.35 0.37 -3.02
N ALA A 18 -9.53 -0.84 -2.49
CA ALA A 18 -8.99 -1.19 -1.19
C ALA A 18 -7.58 -1.75 -1.35
N VAL A 19 -6.64 -1.30 -0.52
CA VAL A 19 -5.26 -1.78 -0.51
C VAL A 19 -4.96 -2.33 0.87
N ASP A 20 -4.37 -3.52 0.93
CA ASP A 20 -3.92 -4.15 2.16
C ASP A 20 -2.55 -4.79 1.96
N SER A 21 -1.92 -5.24 3.04
CA SER A 21 -0.61 -5.90 3.01
C SER A 21 -0.76 -7.39 2.68
N LEU A 22 0.19 -7.94 1.93
CA LEU A 22 0.35 -9.39 1.79
C LEU A 22 0.47 -10.03 3.18
N GLY A 23 -0.27 -11.13 3.42
CA GLY A 23 -0.36 -11.77 4.73
C GLY A 23 -1.40 -11.17 5.68
N SER A 24 -2.19 -10.19 5.22
CA SER A 24 -3.41 -9.77 5.90
C SER A 24 -4.60 -10.66 5.51
N VAL A 25 -5.45 -10.99 6.48
CA VAL A 25 -6.65 -11.82 6.26
C VAL A 25 -7.89 -11.00 5.88
N THR A 26 -7.81 -9.66 5.86
CA THR A 26 -8.98 -8.78 5.62
C THR A 26 -9.70 -9.10 4.32
N PHE A 27 -8.96 -9.51 3.28
CA PHE A 27 -9.54 -9.86 1.98
C PHE A 27 -9.75 -11.38 1.80
N GLY A 28 -9.75 -12.15 2.89
CA GLY A 28 -9.94 -13.61 2.86
C GLY A 28 -8.71 -14.41 2.47
N GLN A 29 -7.53 -13.78 2.44
CA GLN A 29 -6.27 -14.46 2.13
C GLN A 29 -5.67 -15.16 3.36
N PRO A 30 -4.76 -16.14 3.17
CA PRO A 30 -4.03 -16.75 4.26
C PRO A 30 -3.23 -15.71 5.08
N PRO A 31 -3.14 -15.88 6.41
CA PRO A 31 -2.33 -15.01 7.25
C PRO A 31 -0.84 -15.20 6.92
N GLY A 32 -0.09 -14.11 7.00
CA GLY A 32 1.34 -14.08 6.78
C GLY A 32 2.04 -13.12 7.72
N LYS A 33 3.37 -13.28 7.81
CA LYS A 33 4.21 -12.40 8.62
C LYS A 33 4.24 -11.01 7.99
N ARG A 34 4.07 -9.98 8.83
CA ARG A 34 4.13 -8.57 8.47
C ARG A 34 4.96 -7.83 9.52
N PHE A 35 5.75 -6.86 9.09
CA PHE A 35 6.68 -6.12 9.93
C PHE A 35 6.28 -4.65 10.09
N ILE A 36 5.50 -4.10 9.17
CA ILE A 36 5.00 -2.73 9.18
C ILE A 36 3.71 -2.68 10.02
N PRO A 37 3.68 -1.93 11.14
CA PRO A 37 2.48 -1.76 11.94
C PRO A 37 1.46 -0.82 11.27
N GLY A 38 0.22 -0.91 11.73
CA GLY A 38 -0.86 0.04 11.42
C GLY A 38 -1.82 -0.43 10.33
N LEU A 39 -1.41 -1.34 9.45
CA LEU A 39 -2.29 -1.93 8.44
C LEU A 39 -2.21 -3.46 8.39
N GLY A 40 -3.24 -4.05 7.80
CA GLY A 40 -3.44 -5.49 7.73
C GLY A 40 -3.85 -6.12 9.07
N SER A 41 -4.66 -7.17 8.99
CA SER A 41 -5.21 -7.84 10.16
C SER A 41 -4.90 -9.33 10.16
N SER A 42 -4.77 -9.91 11.34
CA SER A 42 -4.70 -11.36 11.54
C SER A 42 -6.07 -11.97 11.86
N GLN A 43 -7.11 -11.14 11.94
CA GLN A 43 -8.51 -11.56 12.11
C GLN A 43 -9.40 -10.77 11.14
N MET A 44 -10.44 -11.40 10.59
CA MET A 44 -11.38 -10.70 9.72
C MET A 44 -12.05 -9.54 10.47
N PRO A 45 -11.85 -8.27 10.07
CA PRO A 45 -12.45 -7.15 10.77
C PRO A 45 -13.97 -7.14 10.59
N PRO A 46 -14.79 -7.07 11.65
CA PRO A 46 -16.26 -7.09 11.52
C PRO A 46 -16.82 -5.92 10.69
N ILE A 47 -16.07 -4.82 10.57
CA ILE A 47 -16.45 -3.64 9.80
C ILE A 47 -16.18 -3.80 8.29
N PHE A 48 -15.37 -4.80 7.91
CA PHE A 48 -15.02 -5.01 6.51
C PHE A 48 -16.22 -5.49 5.71
N ASN A 49 -16.45 -4.86 4.56
CA ASN A 49 -17.52 -5.23 3.64
C ASN A 49 -17.09 -4.87 2.21
N SER A 50 -17.01 -5.87 1.33
CA SER A 50 -16.54 -5.74 -0.05
C SER A 50 -17.59 -5.21 -1.04
N ALA A 51 -18.87 -5.11 -0.69
CA ALA A 51 -19.98 -4.86 -1.61
C ALA A 51 -19.88 -3.56 -2.45
N HIS A 52 -19.04 -2.60 -2.06
CA HIS A 52 -18.83 -1.34 -2.77
C HIS A 52 -17.36 -1.07 -3.12
N LEU A 53 -16.52 -2.09 -3.04
CA LEU A 53 -15.15 -2.03 -3.52
C LEU A 53 -15.14 -2.40 -5.00
N HIS A 54 -14.43 -1.59 -5.78
CA HIS A 54 -14.25 -1.84 -7.22
C HIS A 54 -13.03 -2.72 -7.48
N ASP A 55 -12.14 -2.80 -6.50
CA ASP A 55 -10.88 -3.53 -6.61
C ASP A 55 -10.25 -3.73 -5.23
N ARG A 56 -9.36 -4.72 -5.16
CA ARG A 56 -8.60 -5.07 -3.95
C ARG A 56 -7.18 -5.41 -4.35
N LEU A 57 -6.22 -4.72 -3.74
CA LEU A 57 -4.79 -4.94 -3.96
C LEU A 57 -4.13 -5.44 -2.69
N LEU A 58 -3.25 -6.41 -2.83
CA LEU A 58 -2.32 -6.83 -1.78
C LEU A 58 -0.93 -6.36 -2.15
N VAL A 59 -0.25 -5.74 -1.19
CA VAL A 59 1.06 -5.14 -1.40
C VAL A 59 2.06 -5.81 -0.47
N ASP A 60 3.14 -6.32 -1.05
CA ASP A 60 4.32 -6.77 -0.32
C ASP A 60 5.00 -5.57 0.35
N GLU A 61 5.44 -5.74 1.60
CA GLU A 61 6.05 -4.67 2.39
C GLU A 61 7.34 -4.12 1.76
N ARG A 62 8.02 -4.87 0.88
CA ARG A 62 9.16 -4.38 0.07
C ARG A 62 8.78 -3.16 -0.76
N ALA A 63 7.61 -3.19 -1.42
CA ALA A 63 7.13 -2.07 -2.19
C ALA A 63 6.70 -0.90 -1.31
N ALA A 64 6.07 -1.19 -0.16
CA ALA A 64 5.72 -0.15 0.80
C ALA A 64 6.97 0.58 1.33
N VAL A 65 8.02 -0.15 1.69
CA VAL A 65 9.32 0.41 2.10
C VAL A 65 9.91 1.25 0.98
N GLY A 66 10.00 0.70 -0.23
CA GLY A 66 10.54 1.41 -1.39
C GLY A 66 9.79 2.71 -1.70
N MET A 67 8.46 2.69 -1.66
CA MET A 67 7.63 3.88 -1.93
C MET A 67 7.78 4.95 -0.83
N CYS A 68 7.84 4.56 0.44
CA CYS A 68 8.11 5.49 1.54
C CYS A 68 9.46 6.20 1.37
N ARG A 69 10.50 5.45 1.00
CA ARG A 69 11.85 5.98 0.80
C ARG A 69 11.95 6.82 -0.46
N TRP A 70 11.28 6.41 -1.54
CA TRP A 70 11.18 7.17 -2.77
C TRP A 70 10.52 8.52 -2.53
N LEU A 71 9.34 8.53 -1.91
CA LEU A 71 8.60 9.76 -1.59
C LEU A 71 9.44 10.72 -0.72
N ALA A 72 10.14 10.19 0.29
CA ALA A 72 11.02 11.00 1.12
C ALA A 72 12.16 11.62 0.31
N ARG A 73 12.76 10.85 -0.60
CA ARG A 73 13.90 11.27 -1.42
C ARG A 73 13.53 12.27 -2.50
N THR A 74 12.39 12.10 -3.16
CA THR A 74 11.98 12.92 -4.32
C THR A 74 11.11 14.11 -3.95
N ASN A 75 10.32 14.00 -2.88
CA ASN A 75 9.34 15.01 -2.50
C ASN A 75 9.56 15.58 -1.09
N GLY A 76 10.53 15.07 -0.33
CA GLY A 76 10.81 15.54 1.04
C GLY A 76 9.72 15.16 2.05
N VAL A 77 8.85 14.19 1.72
CA VAL A 77 7.75 13.76 2.59
C VAL A 77 8.09 12.43 3.25
N LEU A 78 8.26 12.47 4.57
CA LEU A 78 8.45 11.28 5.40
C LEU A 78 7.08 10.74 5.83
N ALA A 79 6.66 9.60 5.26
CA ALA A 79 5.33 9.04 5.46
C ALA A 79 5.37 7.71 6.23
N GLY A 80 4.26 7.34 6.87
CA GLY A 80 4.15 6.03 7.51
C GLY A 80 4.02 4.89 6.51
N GLY A 81 4.21 3.66 6.99
CA GLY A 81 4.24 2.48 6.13
C GLY A 81 2.95 2.25 5.36
N SER A 82 1.80 2.60 5.94
CA SER A 82 0.51 2.48 5.26
C SER A 82 0.35 3.40 4.06
N THR A 83 0.96 4.58 4.10
CA THR A 83 1.04 5.50 2.97
C THR A 83 1.88 4.89 1.84
N GLY A 84 3.02 4.28 2.16
CA GLY A 84 3.84 3.56 1.20
C GLY A 84 3.07 2.41 0.53
N THR A 85 2.29 1.66 1.31
CA THR A 85 1.44 0.57 0.81
C THR A 85 0.40 1.08 -0.20
N VAL A 86 -0.38 2.12 0.13
CA VAL A 86 -1.39 2.66 -0.82
C VAL A 86 -0.75 3.31 -2.04
N LEU A 87 0.42 3.94 -1.89
CA LEU A 87 1.16 4.50 -3.02
C LEU A 87 1.68 3.42 -3.98
N ALA A 88 2.20 2.30 -3.45
CA ALA A 88 2.63 1.17 -4.27
C ALA A 88 1.44 0.59 -5.06
N GLY A 89 0.31 0.36 -4.39
CA GLY A 89 -0.91 -0.10 -5.04
C GLY A 89 -1.44 0.87 -6.10
N PHE A 90 -1.41 2.17 -5.82
CA PHE A 90 -1.78 3.20 -6.80
C PHE A 90 -0.84 3.20 -8.02
N CYS A 91 0.47 3.21 -7.80
CA CYS A 91 1.46 3.30 -8.86
C CYS A 91 1.48 2.06 -9.77
N SER A 92 1.17 0.86 -9.25
CA SER A 92 1.07 -0.34 -10.09
C SER A 92 -0.10 -0.25 -11.08
N MET A 93 -1.18 0.43 -10.71
CA MET A 93 -2.36 0.63 -11.56
C MET A 93 -2.30 1.93 -12.38
N ALA A 94 -1.48 2.90 -11.99
CA ALA A 94 -1.50 4.26 -12.55
C ALA A 94 -1.34 4.29 -14.08
N ARG A 95 -0.57 3.36 -14.65
CA ARG A 95 -0.38 3.25 -16.11
C ARG A 95 -1.65 2.87 -16.89
N GLN A 96 -2.65 2.33 -16.20
CA GLN A 96 -3.94 1.90 -16.76
C GLN A 96 -5.03 2.95 -16.56
N LEU A 97 -4.77 4.01 -15.81
CA LEU A 97 -5.74 5.07 -15.54
C LEU A 97 -5.81 6.03 -16.72
N ASN A 98 -7.02 6.51 -17.02
CA ASN A 98 -7.23 7.53 -18.03
C ASN A 98 -6.51 8.84 -17.60
N ASN A 99 -5.87 9.53 -18.55
CA ASN A 99 -5.13 10.78 -18.34
C ASN A 99 -5.94 11.92 -17.71
N TYR A 100 -7.28 11.80 -17.64
CA TYR A 100 -8.17 12.78 -17.03
C TYR A 100 -8.70 12.39 -15.63
N ALA A 101 -8.26 11.26 -15.06
CA ALA A 101 -8.72 10.82 -13.75
C ALA A 101 -8.11 11.66 -12.60
N THR A 102 -8.95 12.14 -11.68
CA THR A 102 -8.49 12.67 -10.39
C THR A 102 -8.36 11.51 -9.41
N CYS A 103 -7.16 11.32 -8.85
CA CYS A 103 -6.88 10.23 -7.92
C CYS A 103 -6.49 10.78 -6.55
N VAL A 104 -7.01 10.15 -5.49
CA VAL A 104 -6.72 10.51 -4.10
C VAL A 104 -6.20 9.27 -3.38
N VAL A 105 -5.08 9.42 -2.69
CA VAL A 105 -4.53 8.44 -1.75
C VAL A 105 -4.53 9.05 -0.35
N ILE A 106 -4.71 8.23 0.68
CA ILE A 106 -4.79 8.67 2.07
C ILE A 106 -3.46 8.35 2.76
N SER A 107 -2.87 9.34 3.43
CA SER A 107 -1.72 9.15 4.34
C SER A 107 -2.22 9.23 5.79
N PRO A 108 -2.34 8.11 6.51
CA PRO A 108 -2.88 8.11 7.87
C PRO A 108 -1.94 8.76 8.91
N ASP A 109 -0.63 8.66 8.69
CA ASP A 109 0.40 9.16 9.59
C ASP A 109 1.70 9.55 8.85
N THR A 110 2.61 10.15 9.61
CA THR A 110 3.94 10.59 9.20
C THR A 110 4.99 9.54 9.55
N GLY A 111 6.17 9.66 8.93
CA GLY A 111 7.22 8.64 9.01
C GLY A 111 8.12 8.70 10.24
N GLU A 112 7.96 9.65 11.17
CA GLU A 112 8.84 9.80 12.34
C GLU A 112 8.91 8.55 13.23
N ARG A 113 7.79 7.81 13.34
CA ARG A 113 7.70 6.56 14.12
C ARG A 113 8.38 5.38 13.44
N TYR A 114 8.82 5.57 12.20
CA TYR A 114 9.39 4.53 11.35
C TYR A 114 10.89 4.76 11.05
N LEU A 115 11.52 5.75 11.72
CA LEU A 115 12.95 6.04 11.56
C LEU A 115 13.83 4.83 11.83
N ASP A 116 13.53 4.08 12.90
CA ASP A 116 14.25 2.86 13.30
C ASP A 116 13.78 1.60 12.54
N SER A 117 12.84 1.74 11.59
CA SER A 117 12.33 0.63 10.80
C SER A 117 12.42 0.89 9.29
N ILE A 118 11.34 1.36 8.67
CA ILE A 118 11.22 1.57 7.21
C ILE A 118 12.37 2.43 6.67
N TYR A 119 12.86 3.38 7.46
CA TYR A 119 13.92 4.31 7.08
C TYR A 119 15.33 3.88 7.54
N ASN A 120 15.46 2.76 8.26
CA ASN A 120 16.73 2.20 8.70
C ASN A 120 17.18 1.03 7.77
N ASP A 121 18.33 1.17 7.13
CA ASP A 121 18.83 0.18 6.16
C ASP A 121 19.13 -1.19 6.79
N GLU A 122 19.64 -1.23 8.02
CA GLU A 122 19.91 -2.48 8.75
C GLU A 122 18.61 -3.22 9.04
N TRP A 123 17.58 -2.49 9.49
CA TRP A 123 16.26 -3.06 9.75
C TRP A 123 15.63 -3.65 8.50
N VAL A 124 15.76 -2.96 7.36
CA VAL A 124 15.25 -3.41 6.05
C VAL A 124 16.02 -4.66 5.59
N ASN A 125 17.35 -4.62 5.57
CA ASN A 125 18.17 -5.76 5.14
C ASN A 125 17.99 -7.00 6.03
N ALA A 126 17.66 -6.82 7.31
CA ALA A 126 17.40 -7.95 8.23
C ALA A 126 16.03 -8.62 8.02
N ARG A 127 15.11 -8.01 7.25
CA ARG A 127 13.71 -8.47 7.12
C ARG A 127 13.28 -8.76 5.68
N PHE A 128 13.93 -8.13 4.71
CA PHE A 128 13.53 -8.18 3.32
C PHE A 128 14.72 -8.48 2.40
N ASP A 129 14.59 -9.56 1.65
CA ASP A 129 15.55 -9.90 0.62
C ASP A 129 15.38 -9.00 -0.62
N GLY A 130 16.48 -8.83 -1.38
CA GLY A 130 16.44 -8.11 -2.67
C GLY A 130 16.34 -6.58 -2.57
N MET A 131 16.39 -5.99 -1.37
CA MET A 131 16.20 -4.55 -1.20
C MET A 131 17.42 -3.68 -1.52
N LYS A 132 18.61 -4.26 -1.71
CA LYS A 132 19.86 -3.50 -1.90
C LYS A 132 19.74 -2.41 -2.97
N ALA A 133 19.22 -2.74 -4.14
CA ALA A 133 19.10 -1.78 -5.24
C ALA A 133 18.11 -0.65 -4.91
N VAL A 134 17.01 -0.94 -4.21
CA VAL A 134 16.03 0.05 -3.76
C VAL A 134 16.60 0.95 -2.65
N LEU A 135 17.45 0.42 -1.77
CA LEU A 135 18.11 1.22 -0.74
C LEU A 135 19.13 2.20 -1.35
N GLU A 136 19.89 1.76 -2.36
CA GLU A 136 20.83 2.62 -3.10
C GLU A 136 20.10 3.67 -3.95
N ASP A 137 19.01 3.28 -4.62
CA ASP A 137 18.16 4.15 -5.44
C ASP A 137 16.67 3.78 -5.26
N PRO A 138 15.93 4.53 -4.42
CA PRO A 138 14.52 4.25 -4.16
C PRO A 138 13.62 4.27 -5.39
N SER A 139 14.02 4.90 -6.50
CA SER A 139 13.22 4.87 -7.74
C SER A 139 13.13 3.46 -8.35
N ARG A 140 14.03 2.55 -7.96
CA ARG A 140 13.97 1.15 -8.38
C ARG A 140 12.77 0.39 -7.80
N VAL A 141 12.04 0.96 -6.84
CA VAL A 141 10.76 0.36 -6.40
C VAL A 141 9.77 0.18 -7.56
N PHE A 142 9.79 1.08 -8.56
CA PHE A 142 8.87 0.99 -9.70
C PHE A 142 9.07 -0.27 -10.54
N SER A 143 10.28 -0.85 -10.59
CA SER A 143 10.52 -2.12 -11.28
C SER A 143 10.04 -3.34 -10.49
N LEU A 144 9.73 -3.17 -9.21
CA LEU A 144 9.23 -4.25 -8.36
C LEU A 144 7.70 -4.29 -8.29
N LEU A 145 6.99 -3.25 -8.76
CA LEU A 145 5.53 -3.14 -8.53
C LEU A 145 4.75 -4.31 -9.13
N ASP A 146 5.15 -4.80 -10.30
CA ASP A 146 4.46 -5.92 -10.97
C ASP A 146 4.63 -7.25 -10.20
N GLU A 147 5.73 -7.43 -9.45
CA GLU A 147 5.97 -8.63 -8.64
C GLU A 147 5.48 -8.49 -7.18
N THR A 148 5.29 -7.27 -6.69
CA THR A 148 4.99 -6.97 -5.29
C THR A 148 3.56 -6.49 -5.06
N VAL A 149 2.80 -6.22 -6.11
CA VAL A 149 1.39 -5.83 -6.01
C VAL A 149 0.52 -6.86 -6.70
N THR A 150 -0.27 -7.58 -5.92
CA THR A 150 -1.22 -8.56 -6.41
C THR A 150 -2.62 -7.96 -6.43
N ARG A 151 -3.23 -7.92 -7.60
CA ARG A 151 -4.66 -7.60 -7.74
C ARG A 151 -5.49 -8.83 -7.47
N LEU A 152 -6.44 -8.75 -6.55
CA LEU A 152 -7.40 -9.82 -6.31
C LEU A 152 -8.56 -9.68 -7.29
N GLU A 153 -8.78 -10.70 -8.10
CA GLU A 153 -9.95 -10.76 -8.96
C GLU A 153 -11.24 -10.77 -8.12
N GLY A 154 -12.29 -10.16 -8.67
CA GLY A 154 -13.62 -10.19 -8.05
C GLY A 154 -14.18 -11.62 -8.06
N GLU A 155 -14.92 -11.97 -7.02
CA GLU A 155 -15.85 -13.12 -7.06
C GLU A 155 -17.06 -12.78 -7.96
#